data_AF-A0A7R9YYY7-F1
#
_entry.id   AF-A0A7R9YYY7-F1
#
_cell.length_a   1.000
_cell.length_b   1.000
_cell.length_c   1.000
_cell.angle_alpha   90.00
_cell.angle_beta   90.00
_cell.angle_gamma   90.00
#
_symmetry.space_group_name_H-M   'P 1'
#
loop_
_entity.id
_entity.type
_entity.pdbx_description
1 polymer ?
#
loop_
_entity_poly.entity_id
_entity_poly.type
_entity_poly.pdbx_seq_one_letter_code
_entity_poly.pdbx_strand_id
1 'polypeptide(L)'
;GKKLEMVAKVIGTRHQRGVDTDMFFVELGGFDTHSDTNARLNTLFDDVNNAIAALAAELKAGNLWDSVTIAQVSEFARTLTPNSGEGTDHAWGGHYLLLGGDVKGGQIKGIYPDDLTDEGPLGI
;
A
#
# COMPACT_ATOMS: atom_id res chain seq x y z
N GLY A 1 -9.69 -7.56 6.51
CA GLY A 1 -8.87 -8.75 6.82
C GLY A 1 -8.58 -8.84 8.31
N LYS A 2 -8.42 -10.06 8.86
CA LYS A 2 -8.28 -10.31 10.31
C LYS A 2 -7.15 -9.51 10.99
N LYS A 3 -6.03 -9.28 10.29
CA LYS A 3 -4.89 -8.50 10.81
C LYS A 3 -5.29 -7.04 11.09
N LEU A 4 -5.93 -6.37 10.13
CA LEU A 4 -6.36 -4.96 10.30
C LEU A 4 -7.53 -4.81 11.27
N GLU A 5 -8.39 -5.82 11.39
CA GLU A 5 -9.43 -5.83 12.44
C GLU A 5 -8.81 -5.79 13.84
N MET A 6 -7.76 -6.59 14.07
CA MET A 6 -7.02 -6.58 15.33
C MET A 6 -6.34 -5.22 15.56
N VAL A 7 -5.73 -4.63 14.53
CA VAL A 7 -5.14 -3.28 14.61
C VAL A 7 -6.20 -2.26 15.03
N ALA A 8 -7.39 -2.25 14.41
CA ALA A 8 -8.47 -1.33 14.76
C ALA A 8 -8.89 -1.46 16.23
N LYS A 9 -9.02 -2.70 16.72
CA LYS A 9 -9.33 -2.97 18.15
C LYS A 9 -8.24 -2.43 19.08
N VAL A 10 -6.96 -2.61 18.75
CA VAL A 10 -5.86 -2.08 19.56
C VAL A 10 -5.86 -0.55 19.55
N ILE A 11 -6.04 0.09 18.40
CA ILE A 11 -6.17 1.56 18.28
C ILE A 11 -7.31 2.08 19.17
N GLY A 12 -8.46 1.40 19.17
CA GLY A 12 -9.62 1.76 20.01
C GLY A 12 -9.34 1.74 21.52
N THR A 13 -8.31 1.03 21.96
CA THR A 13 -7.90 0.96 23.38
C THR A 13 -6.79 1.94 23.77
N ARG A 14 -6.38 2.85 22.87
CA ARG A 14 -5.22 3.74 23.10
C ARG A 14 -5.27 4.52 24.42
N HIS A 15 -6.46 4.98 24.82
CA HIS A 15 -6.65 5.76 26.05
C HIS A 15 -6.46 4.90 27.30
N GLN A 16 -7.00 3.67 27.31
CA GLN A 16 -6.83 2.73 28.41
C GLN A 16 -5.37 2.27 28.55
N ARG A 17 -4.66 2.15 27.41
CA ARG A 17 -3.24 1.82 27.38
C ARG A 17 -2.33 3.01 27.71
N GLY A 18 -2.86 4.23 27.73
CA GLY A 18 -2.09 5.45 28.03
C GLY A 18 -0.95 5.70 27.05
N VAL A 19 -1.12 5.33 25.77
CA VAL A 19 -0.10 5.52 24.73
C VAL A 19 -0.38 6.76 23.90
N ASP A 20 0.66 7.52 23.59
CA ASP A 20 0.56 8.70 22.73
C ASP A 20 0.68 8.34 21.24
N THR A 21 1.40 7.27 20.91
CA THR A 21 1.61 6.81 19.53
C THR A 21 1.76 5.31 19.48
N ASP A 22 0.99 4.67 18.60
CA ASP A 22 1.15 3.26 18.25
C ASP A 22 1.75 3.12 16.86
N MET A 23 2.58 2.10 16.67
CA MET A 23 3.09 1.69 15.36
C MET A 23 2.75 0.22 15.11
N PHE A 24 2.12 -0.05 13.97
CA PHE A 24 1.72 -1.40 13.57
C PHE A 24 2.38 -1.75 12.24
N PHE A 25 2.94 -2.95 12.15
CA PHE A 25 3.41 -3.53 10.90
C PHE A 25 2.47 -4.66 10.47
N VAL A 26 1.95 -4.57 9.25
CA VAL A 26 1.01 -5.55 8.69
C VAL A 26 1.45 -5.86 7.28
N GLU A 27 1.67 -7.15 7.01
CA GLU A 27 2.08 -7.65 5.70
C GLU A 27 0.96 -8.41 4.99
N LEU A 28 0.95 -8.29 3.66
CA LEU A 28 0.24 -9.14 2.73
C LEU A 28 1.24 -9.57 1.65
N GLY A 29 1.49 -10.87 1.56
CA GLY A 29 2.38 -11.44 0.53
C GLY A 29 1.66 -11.68 -0.80
N GLY A 30 2.40 -12.22 -1.76
CA GLY A 30 1.85 -12.65 -3.06
C GLY A 30 2.16 -11.73 -4.25
N PHE A 31 2.76 -10.56 -3.99
CA PHE A 31 3.10 -9.54 -5.00
C PHE A 31 4.38 -9.83 -5.80
N ASP A 32 5.15 -10.86 -5.45
CA ASP A 32 6.27 -11.33 -6.28
C ASP A 32 5.72 -12.19 -7.44
N THR A 33 5.22 -11.52 -8.48
CA THR A 33 4.52 -12.14 -9.60
C THR A 33 5.40 -12.23 -10.84
N HIS A 34 6.07 -13.37 -11.02
CA HIS A 34 6.88 -13.67 -12.22
C HIS A 34 6.10 -14.33 -13.36
N SER A 35 4.80 -14.56 -13.16
CA SER A 35 3.86 -15.04 -14.17
C SER A 35 2.45 -14.62 -13.79
N ASP A 36 1.52 -14.62 -14.75
CA ASP A 36 0.09 -14.33 -14.56
C ASP A 36 -0.18 -13.04 -13.76
N THR A 37 0.66 -12.02 -13.96
CA THR A 37 0.73 -10.84 -13.08
C THR A 37 -0.63 -10.15 -12.98
N ASN A 38 -1.33 -9.96 -14.09
CA ASN A 38 -2.63 -9.28 -14.12
C ASN A 38 -3.69 -10.00 -13.26
N ALA A 39 -3.84 -11.31 -13.41
CA ALA A 39 -4.84 -12.08 -12.67
C ALA A 39 -4.54 -12.10 -11.16
N ARG A 40 -3.25 -12.25 -10.81
CA ARG A 40 -2.79 -12.26 -9.41
C ARG A 40 -2.95 -10.89 -8.77
N LEU A 41 -2.53 -9.81 -9.45
CA LEU A 41 -2.64 -8.46 -8.93
C LEU A 41 -4.09 -8.00 -8.76
N ASN A 42 -5.00 -8.38 -9.67
CA ASN A 42 -6.43 -8.07 -9.49
C ASN A 42 -6.97 -8.64 -8.17
N THR A 43 -6.71 -9.92 -7.90
CA THR A 43 -7.10 -10.56 -6.64
C THR A 43 -6.47 -9.88 -5.42
N LEU A 44 -5.16 -9.61 -5.48
CA LEU A 44 -4.43 -8.99 -4.38
C LEU A 44 -4.88 -7.55 -4.10
N PHE A 45 -5.15 -6.77 -5.14
CA PHE A 45 -5.65 -5.41 -4.98
C PHE A 45 -7.08 -5.39 -4.46
N ASP A 46 -7.93 -6.34 -4.83
CA ASP A 46 -9.26 -6.49 -4.22
C ASP A 46 -9.14 -6.77 -2.71
N ASP A 47 -8.22 -7.65 -2.30
CA ASP A 47 -7.96 -7.92 -0.88
C ASP A 47 -7.48 -6.67 -0.14
N VAL A 48 -6.53 -5.92 -0.72
CA VAL A 48 -6.02 -4.66 -0.14
C VAL A 48 -7.14 -3.62 -0.03
N ASN A 49 -7.90 -3.41 -1.12
CA ASN A 49 -8.99 -2.44 -1.18
C ASN A 49 -10.04 -2.73 -0.11
N ASN A 50 -10.50 -3.99 -0.04
CA ASN A 50 -11.50 -4.41 0.95
C ASN A 50 -10.97 -4.27 2.38
N ALA A 51 -9.70 -4.61 2.62
CA ALA A 51 -9.10 -4.53 3.95
C ALA A 51 -8.94 -3.07 4.43
N ILE A 52 -8.44 -2.18 3.56
CA ILE A 52 -8.28 -0.75 3.88
C ILE A 52 -9.65 -0.08 4.03
N ALA A 53 -10.61 -0.38 3.16
CA ALA A 53 -11.96 0.18 3.25
C ALA A 53 -12.64 -0.20 4.57
N ALA A 54 -12.54 -1.47 4.99
CA ALA A 54 -13.07 -1.93 6.26
C ALA A 54 -12.39 -1.27 7.46
N LEU A 55 -11.06 -1.14 7.45
CA LEU A 55 -10.31 -0.44 8.49
C LEU A 55 -10.75 1.04 8.60
N ALA A 56 -10.84 1.73 7.46
CA ALA A 56 -11.26 3.12 7.44
C ALA A 56 -12.69 3.30 7.95
N ALA A 57 -13.61 2.41 7.58
CA ALA A 57 -14.99 2.44 8.08
C ALA A 57 -15.05 2.27 9.60
N GLU A 58 -14.33 1.29 10.15
CA GLU A 58 -14.26 1.04 11.60
C GLU A 58 -13.69 2.24 12.36
N LEU A 59 -12.56 2.78 11.89
CA LEU A 59 -11.92 3.94 12.52
C LEU A 59 -12.78 5.20 12.43
N LYS A 60 -13.53 5.38 11.34
CA LYS A 60 -14.50 6.49 11.22
C LYS A 60 -15.66 6.32 12.20
N ALA A 61 -16.20 5.12 12.36
CA ALA A 61 -17.25 4.84 13.34
C ALA A 61 -16.79 5.16 14.78
N GLY A 62 -15.50 4.98 15.07
CA GLY A 62 -14.89 5.34 16.34
C GLY A 62 -14.42 6.80 16.49
N ASN A 63 -14.57 7.67 15.49
CA ASN A 63 -13.95 9.01 15.42
C ASN A 63 -12.42 9.00 15.60
N LEU A 64 -11.75 7.95 15.10
CA LEU A 64 -10.30 7.74 15.20
C LEU A 64 -9.58 7.92 13.87
N TRP A 65 -10.31 8.01 12.75
CA TRP A 65 -9.73 8.07 11.40
C TRP A 65 -8.72 9.21 11.21
N ASP A 66 -9.01 10.38 11.77
CA ASP A 66 -8.15 11.57 11.67
C ASP A 66 -6.88 11.47 12.54
N SER A 67 -6.78 10.44 13.38
CA SER A 67 -5.57 10.13 14.16
C SER A 67 -4.71 9.03 13.54
N VAL A 68 -5.04 8.53 12.34
CA VAL A 68 -4.36 7.38 11.74
C VAL A 68 -3.77 7.76 10.39
N THR A 69 -2.48 7.42 10.22
CA THR A 69 -1.79 7.41 8.91
C THR A 69 -1.41 5.98 8.57
N ILE A 70 -1.75 5.56 7.35
CA ILE A 70 -1.38 4.28 6.75
C ILE A 70 -0.31 4.57 5.70
N ALA A 71 0.82 3.88 5.80
CA ALA A 71 1.85 3.89 4.78
C ALA A 71 1.94 2.50 4.16
N GLN A 72 1.64 2.40 2.86
CA GLN A 72 1.92 1.19 2.09
C GLN A 72 3.33 1.31 1.50
N VAL A 73 4.15 0.32 1.83
CA VAL A 73 5.53 0.21 1.39
C VAL A 73 5.80 -1.16 0.80
N SER A 74 6.83 -1.23 -0.05
CA SER A 74 7.36 -2.45 -0.63
C SER A 74 8.89 -2.43 -0.56
N GLU A 75 9.50 -3.60 -0.41
CA GLU A 75 10.96 -3.78 -0.42
C GLU A 75 11.56 -3.78 -1.84
N PHE A 76 10.75 -4.09 -2.85
CA PHE A 76 11.10 -4.04 -4.27
C PHE A 76 9.94 -3.46 -5.10
N ALA A 77 10.25 -3.08 -6.33
CA ALA A 77 9.26 -2.73 -7.34
C ALA A 77 9.27 -3.72 -8.49
N ARG A 78 8.44 -3.49 -9.51
CA ARG A 78 8.33 -4.34 -10.71
C ARG A 78 8.74 -3.56 -11.95
N THR A 79 9.32 -4.27 -12.93
CA THR A 79 9.60 -3.69 -14.25
C THR A 79 8.32 -3.18 -14.92
N LEU A 80 8.45 -2.13 -15.74
CA LEU A 80 7.33 -1.62 -16.54
C LEU A 80 6.98 -2.59 -17.69
N THR A 81 8.01 -3.23 -18.25
CA THR A 81 7.88 -4.21 -19.33
C THR A 81 7.68 -5.62 -18.80
N PRO A 82 6.89 -6.46 -19.49
CA PRO A 82 6.67 -7.84 -19.09
C PRO A 82 7.90 -8.70 -19.37
N ASN A 83 8.11 -9.70 -18.52
CA ASN A 83 9.12 -10.74 -18.77
C ASN A 83 8.57 -11.85 -19.69
N SER A 84 9.40 -12.84 -20.03
CA SER A 84 9.01 -13.93 -20.94
C SER A 84 7.93 -14.88 -20.40
N GLY A 85 7.48 -14.71 -19.15
CA GLY A 85 6.49 -15.53 -18.47
C GLY A 85 5.13 -14.86 -18.32
N GLU A 86 4.82 -13.79 -19.08
CA GLU A 86 3.64 -12.94 -18.86
C GLU A 86 3.61 -12.33 -17.44
N GLY A 87 4.79 -12.21 -16.84
CA GLY A 87 5.04 -11.61 -15.54
C GLY A 87 5.78 -10.30 -15.67
N THR A 88 6.44 -9.88 -14.59
CA THR A 88 7.41 -8.77 -14.56
C THR A 88 8.63 -9.23 -13.79
N ASP A 89 9.76 -8.53 -13.89
CA ASP A 89 10.93 -8.80 -13.06
C ASP A 89 11.02 -7.77 -11.92
N HIS A 90 12.02 -7.91 -11.05
CA HIS A 90 12.26 -6.96 -9.96
C HIS A 90 12.84 -5.66 -10.49
N ALA A 91 12.42 -4.54 -9.92
CA ALA A 91 12.93 -3.21 -10.23
C ALA A 91 13.14 -2.39 -8.96
N TRP A 92 13.85 -1.27 -9.11
CA TRP A 92 14.23 -0.39 -8.01
C TRP A 92 13.28 0.81 -7.83
N GLY A 93 12.57 1.21 -8.88
CA GLY A 93 11.65 2.36 -8.86
C GLY A 93 10.20 1.92 -8.65
N GLY A 94 9.55 2.46 -7.62
CA GLY A 94 8.15 2.12 -7.30
C GLY A 94 7.40 3.27 -6.64
N HIS A 95 6.16 2.99 -6.24
CA HIS A 95 5.29 3.95 -5.57
C HIS A 95 5.09 3.57 -4.10
N TYR A 96 5.06 4.60 -3.26
CA TYR A 96 4.63 4.53 -1.88
C TYR A 96 3.32 5.29 -1.73
N LEU A 97 2.36 4.70 -1.03
CA LEU A 97 1.05 5.32 -0.82
C LEU A 97 0.88 5.71 0.65
N LEU A 98 0.47 6.95 0.88
CA LEU A 98 0.08 7.46 2.19
C LEU A 98 -1.42 7.75 2.20
N LEU A 99 -2.13 7.22 3.20
CA LEU A 99 -3.56 7.37 3.39
C LEU A 99 -3.87 7.67 4.86
N GLY A 100 -4.99 8.34 5.16
CA GLY A 100 -5.37 8.66 6.53
C GLY A 100 -6.35 9.83 6.58
N GLY A 101 -6.96 10.08 7.73
CA GLY A 101 -7.92 11.18 7.86
C GLY A 101 -7.29 12.57 7.80
N ASP A 102 -6.11 12.74 8.40
CA ASP A 102 -5.36 14.00 8.38
C ASP A 102 -4.27 14.06 7.28
N VAL A 103 -4.19 13.01 6.44
CA VAL A 103 -3.31 13.04 5.27
C VAL A 103 -3.91 13.99 4.22
N LYS A 104 -3.13 14.99 3.80
CA LYS A 104 -3.47 15.89 2.67
C LYS A 104 -3.39 15.14 1.34
N GLY A 105 -4.38 14.29 1.10
CA GLY A 105 -4.50 13.42 -0.07
C GLY A 105 -4.76 14.17 -1.38
N GLY A 106 -4.94 13.41 -2.47
CA GLY A 106 -5.13 13.97 -3.81
C GLY A 106 -3.87 14.58 -4.41
N GLN A 107 -2.70 14.24 -3.86
CA GLN A 107 -1.41 14.77 -4.29
C GLN A 107 -0.52 13.63 -4.76
N ILE A 108 0.09 13.83 -5.92
CA ILE A 108 1.24 13.05 -6.37
C ILE A 108 2.49 13.85 -6.03
N LYS A 109 3.43 13.22 -5.31
CA LYS A 109 4.69 13.83 -4.91
C LYS A 109 5.83 13.09 -5.59
N GLY A 110 6.89 13.84 -5.92
CA GLY A 110 8.05 13.32 -6.65
C GLY A 110 8.11 13.83 -8.08
N ILE A 111 9.21 13.53 -8.74
CA ILE A 111 9.43 13.81 -10.16
C ILE A 111 9.26 12.48 -10.88
N TYR A 112 8.30 12.44 -11.80
CA TYR A 112 8.11 11.28 -12.66
C TYR A 112 9.05 11.41 -13.85
N PRO A 113 9.64 10.30 -14.32
CA PRO A 113 10.32 10.31 -15.59
C PRO A 113 9.32 10.70 -16.68
N ASP A 114 9.69 11.65 -17.52
CA ASP A 114 8.90 12.12 -18.66
C ASP A 114 9.19 11.31 -19.94
N ASP A 115 10.22 10.49 -19.91
CA ASP A 115 10.61 9.57 -20.97
C ASP A 115 10.89 8.17 -20.40
N LEU A 116 10.04 7.21 -20.78
CA LEU A 116 10.10 5.80 -20.40
C LEU A 116 10.48 4.92 -21.60
N THR A 117 11.11 5.49 -22.63
CA THR A 117 11.62 4.73 -23.77
C THR A 117 13.02 4.19 -23.48
N ASP A 118 13.44 3.21 -24.29
CA ASP A 118 14.79 2.65 -24.24
C ASP A 118 15.88 3.73 -24.47
N GLU A 119 15.54 4.77 -25.23
CA GLU A 119 16.42 5.91 -25.50
C GLU A 119 16.39 6.99 -24.40
N GLY A 120 15.45 6.89 -23.47
CA GLY A 120 15.27 7.81 -22.36
C GLY A 120 16.42 7.75 -21.34
N PRO A 121 16.52 8.74 -20.44
CA PRO A 121 17.60 8.83 -19.46
C PRO A 121 17.62 7.67 -18.45
N LEU A 122 16.56 6.87 -18.40
CA LEU A 122 16.44 5.69 -17.56
C LEU A 122 16.77 4.38 -18.27
N GLY A 123 16.76 4.33 -19.61
CA GLY A 123 17.04 3.13 -20.40
C GLY A 123 16.21 1.91 -19.99
N ILE A 124 14.89 2.10 -19.84
CA ILE A 124 13.91 1.14 -19.30
C ILE A 124 12.97 0.61 -20.37
#